data_AF-A0A2S9ZZV5-F1
#
_entry.id   AF-A0A2S9ZZV5-F1
#
_cell.length_a   1.000
_cell.length_b   1.000
_cell.length_c   1.000
_cell.angle_alpha   90.00
_cell.angle_beta   90.00
_cell.angle_gamma   90.00
#
_symmetry.space_group_name_H-M   'P 1'
#
loop_
_entity.id
_entity.type
_entity.pdbx_description
1 polymer ?
#
loop_
_entity_poly.entity_id
_entity_poly.type
_entity_poly.pdbx_seq_one_letter_code
_entity_poly.pdbx_strand_id
1 'polypeptide(L)'
;MARITAVALALSAVAGVSAHAAHTDAPESAWMRKYPDSGDLSFSGIVTFAHLPHSRCLDEPQQTFDIAVLGMPFDTSVSYRPGARFGPNAIRQGSRRHATNRAYSIPWNFNPFLAGAKVLDCGDVPISPYDNALAMDQIETAYSSLLAREVSSKFMQEHGDTMSLALDGKEHPKIVTLGGDHTVVLPILRSLHKVYGEIAVLHFDAHLDTWNGNLYKGAWTYQSKVTHGSFFWKASTEGLISNTQHLLDSRRYPHAVVRV
;
A
#
# COMPACT_ATOMS: atom_id res chain seq x y z
N MET A 1 36.65 58.38 61.94
CA MET A 1 37.05 57.00 62.31
C MET A 1 36.12 56.03 61.59
N ALA A 2 36.70 55.18 60.72
CA ALA A 2 36.24 53.89 60.13
C ALA A 2 34.78 53.72 59.66
N ARG A 3 34.43 53.13 58.50
CA ARG A 3 35.07 52.60 57.29
C ARG A 3 33.90 52.45 56.29
N ILE A 4 33.98 53.00 55.09
CA ILE A 4 32.99 52.76 54.02
C ILE A 4 33.57 51.70 53.08
N THR A 5 32.93 50.54 53.05
CA THR A 5 33.28 49.39 52.20
C THR A 5 32.71 49.61 50.81
N ALA A 6 33.57 49.67 49.79
CA ALA A 6 33.17 49.69 48.38
C ALA A 6 32.94 48.25 47.90
N VAL A 7 31.72 47.95 47.45
CA VAL A 7 31.37 46.68 46.81
C VAL A 7 31.55 46.83 45.30
N ALA A 8 32.52 46.12 44.75
CA ALA A 8 32.71 46.01 43.30
C ALA A 8 31.70 44.98 42.74
N LEU A 9 30.78 45.42 41.89
CA LEU A 9 29.92 44.54 41.11
C LEU A 9 30.73 43.94 39.94
N ALA A 10 30.99 42.64 39.99
CA ALA A 10 31.47 41.88 38.84
C ALA A 10 30.29 41.55 37.93
N LEU A 11 30.28 42.07 36.70
CA LEU A 11 29.37 41.65 35.64
C LEU A 11 29.82 40.29 35.11
N SER A 12 29.12 39.22 35.46
CA SER A 12 29.23 37.92 34.80
C SER A 12 28.33 37.90 33.56
N ALA A 13 28.95 37.97 32.38
CA ALA A 13 28.29 37.70 31.11
C ALA A 13 27.95 36.20 31.02
N VAL A 14 26.68 35.85 31.23
CA VAL A 14 26.18 34.50 30.93
C VAL A 14 25.92 34.45 29.42
N ALA A 15 26.88 33.92 28.67
CA ALA A 15 26.67 33.53 27.29
C ALA A 15 25.73 32.31 27.26
N GLY A 16 24.48 32.53 26.87
CA GLY A 16 23.54 31.45 26.57
C GLY A 16 24.01 30.70 25.33
N VAL A 17 24.57 29.51 25.52
CA VAL A 17 24.83 28.58 24.42
C VAL A 17 23.49 27.98 24.01
N SER A 18 22.97 28.45 22.88
CA SER A 18 21.87 27.80 22.16
C SER A 18 22.40 26.45 21.67
N ALA A 19 21.89 25.36 22.24
CA ALA A 19 22.19 24.01 21.78
C ALA A 19 21.48 23.78 20.44
N HIS A 20 22.13 24.18 19.34
CA HIS A 20 21.81 23.64 18.03
C HIS A 20 22.21 22.17 18.03
N ALA A 21 21.22 21.29 17.84
CA ALA A 21 21.44 19.87 17.64
C ALA A 21 22.57 19.68 16.61
N ALA A 22 23.58 18.91 16.99
CA ALA A 22 24.70 18.60 16.11
C ALA A 22 24.16 17.91 14.86
N HIS A 23 24.14 18.64 13.74
CA HIS A 23 24.17 18.02 12.43
C HIS A 23 25.48 17.24 12.40
N THR A 24 25.39 15.91 12.44
CA THR A 24 26.53 15.08 12.09
C THR A 24 26.82 15.38 10.61
N ASP A 25 27.86 16.18 10.36
CA ASP A 25 28.40 16.44 9.04
C ASP A 25 28.87 15.11 8.44
N ALA A 26 27.95 14.37 7.82
CA ALA A 26 28.32 13.25 6.97
C ALA A 26 29.25 13.80 5.89
N PRO A 27 30.44 13.21 5.67
CA PRO A 27 31.41 13.77 4.74
C PRO A 27 30.79 13.87 3.34
N GLU A 28 30.66 15.09 2.85
CA GLU A 28 30.08 15.36 1.55
C GLU A 28 30.92 14.67 0.46
N SER A 29 30.29 13.75 -0.27
CA SER A 29 30.95 13.01 -1.34
C SER A 29 31.48 13.96 -2.42
N ALA A 30 32.58 13.57 -3.09
CA ALA A 30 33.11 14.35 -4.21
C ALA A 30 32.06 14.59 -5.32
N TRP A 31 31.08 13.68 -5.45
CA TRP A 31 29.92 13.84 -6.32
C TRP A 31 29.03 15.01 -5.89
N MET A 32 28.57 15.03 -4.64
CA MET A 32 27.70 16.09 -4.10
C MET A 32 28.38 17.46 -4.15
N ARG A 33 29.68 17.52 -3.87
CA ARG A 33 30.46 18.77 -3.97
C ARG A 33 30.55 19.31 -5.40
N LYS A 34 30.69 18.41 -6.39
CA LYS A 34 30.79 18.80 -7.81
C LYS A 34 29.43 19.09 -8.44
N TYR A 35 28.40 18.34 -8.04
CA TYR A 35 27.04 18.41 -8.58
C TYR A 35 26.01 18.46 -7.44
N PRO A 36 25.87 19.62 -6.76
CA PRO A 36 24.84 19.79 -5.74
C PRO A 36 23.45 19.61 -6.36
N ASP A 37 22.50 19.12 -5.57
CA ASP A 37 21.10 18.89 -5.97
C ASP A 37 20.91 17.98 -7.19
N SER A 38 21.85 17.06 -7.43
CA SER A 38 21.72 16.00 -8.44
C SER A 38 20.70 14.94 -8.00
N GLY A 39 19.42 15.30 -8.03
CA GLY A 39 18.32 14.36 -7.84
C GLY A 39 18.17 13.40 -9.03
N ASP A 40 17.44 12.32 -8.82
CA ASP A 40 17.14 11.37 -9.89
C ASP A 40 16.27 11.99 -10.99
N LEU A 41 16.61 11.66 -12.24
CA LEU A 41 15.78 11.92 -13.40
C LEU A 41 14.69 10.85 -13.50
N SER A 42 13.64 11.12 -14.28
CA SER A 42 12.54 10.15 -14.45
C SER A 42 13.01 8.76 -14.92
N PHE A 43 14.14 8.68 -15.62
CA PHE A 43 14.75 7.43 -16.09
C PHE A 43 15.98 6.97 -15.30
N SER A 44 16.33 7.60 -14.18
CA SER A 44 17.34 7.10 -13.22
C SER A 44 16.67 6.67 -11.89
N GLY A 45 17.49 6.42 -10.87
CA GLY A 45 17.04 6.08 -9.52
C GLY A 45 16.61 4.64 -9.29
N ILE A 46 16.33 4.34 -8.03
CA ILE A 46 15.69 3.09 -7.62
C ILE A 46 14.25 3.10 -8.16
N VAL A 47 13.86 2.03 -8.87
CA VAL A 47 12.54 1.96 -9.51
C VAL A 47 11.47 1.52 -8.52
N THR A 48 10.88 2.50 -7.84
CA THR A 48 9.68 2.36 -7.02
C THR A 48 8.46 2.88 -7.78
N PHE A 49 7.25 2.61 -7.27
CA PHE A 49 6.03 3.20 -7.81
C PHE A 49 6.10 4.72 -7.69
N ALA A 50 6.03 5.43 -8.82
CA ALA A 50 6.06 6.88 -8.90
C ALA A 50 7.19 7.56 -8.11
N HIS A 51 8.38 6.94 -8.04
CA HIS A 51 9.54 7.42 -7.26
C HIS A 51 9.19 7.69 -5.78
N LEU A 52 8.22 6.97 -5.23
CA LEU A 52 7.88 7.04 -3.82
C LEU A 52 9.05 6.55 -2.96
N PRO A 53 9.17 7.05 -1.70
CA PRO A 53 10.07 6.46 -0.73
C PRO A 53 9.76 4.96 -0.56
N HIS A 54 10.80 4.16 -0.38
CA HIS A 54 10.70 2.72 -0.26
C HIS A 54 11.20 2.23 1.08
N SER A 55 10.48 1.27 1.64
CA SER A 55 10.89 0.48 2.80
C SER A 55 10.41 -0.95 2.59
N ARG A 56 11.13 -1.92 3.13
CA ARG A 56 10.66 -3.32 3.15
C ARG A 56 9.71 -3.48 4.33
N CYS A 57 8.47 -3.03 4.15
CA CYS A 57 7.50 -2.91 5.25
C CYS A 57 7.31 -4.23 6.03
N LEU A 58 7.36 -5.39 5.36
CA LEU A 58 7.26 -6.70 6.02
C LEU A 58 8.44 -7.02 6.97
N ASP A 59 9.62 -6.46 6.70
CA ASP A 59 10.81 -6.62 7.53
C ASP A 59 10.95 -5.51 8.59
N GLU A 60 10.22 -4.40 8.41
CA GLU A 60 10.22 -3.22 9.28
C GLU A 60 8.85 -3.04 9.95
N PRO A 61 8.57 -3.73 11.07
CA PRO A 61 7.26 -3.70 11.73
C PRO A 61 6.92 -2.32 12.31
N GLN A 62 7.91 -1.48 12.60
CA GLN A 62 7.73 -0.12 13.14
C GLN A 62 7.44 0.91 12.04
N GLN A 63 7.59 0.54 10.76
CA GLN A 63 7.34 1.46 9.66
C GLN A 63 5.83 1.69 9.50
N THR A 64 5.39 2.92 9.78
CA THR A 64 4.02 3.38 9.60
C THR A 64 3.81 4.03 8.23
N PHE A 65 2.59 3.96 7.72
CA PHE A 65 2.14 4.59 6.48
C PHE A 65 0.62 4.82 6.55
N ASP A 66 0.10 5.78 5.79
CA ASP A 66 -1.35 5.91 5.58
C ASP A 66 -1.79 5.09 4.36
N ILE A 67 -0.92 5.03 3.34
CA ILE A 67 -1.13 4.25 2.12
C ILE A 67 0.15 3.46 1.78
N ALA A 68 0.03 2.14 1.64
CA ALA A 68 1.12 1.30 1.15
C ALA A 68 0.86 0.88 -0.30
N VAL A 69 1.86 1.03 -1.17
CA VAL A 69 1.91 0.37 -2.47
C VAL A 69 2.63 -0.96 -2.28
N LEU A 70 1.99 -2.07 -2.65
CA LEU A 70 2.50 -3.42 -2.36
C LEU A 70 2.36 -4.34 -3.58
N GLY A 71 3.45 -4.94 -4.03
CA GLY A 71 3.40 -5.89 -5.14
C GLY A 71 3.11 -7.33 -4.71
N MET A 72 2.32 -8.03 -5.53
CA MET A 72 1.96 -9.43 -5.36
C MET A 72 2.36 -10.23 -6.61
N PRO A 73 3.65 -10.53 -6.82
CA PRO A 73 4.14 -11.20 -8.03
C PRO A 73 3.74 -12.69 -8.10
N PHE A 74 2.50 -12.98 -8.47
CA PHE A 74 1.90 -14.33 -8.47
C PHE A 74 1.16 -14.59 -9.78
N ASP A 75 1.33 -15.76 -10.42
CA ASP A 75 0.51 -16.12 -11.59
C ASP A 75 0.36 -17.63 -11.79
N THR A 76 0.56 -18.42 -10.75
CA THR A 76 0.55 -19.89 -10.84
C THR A 76 -0.86 -20.47 -10.90
N SER A 77 -1.87 -19.61 -10.98
CA SER A 77 -3.28 -20.00 -11.06
C SER A 77 -3.94 -19.60 -12.39
N VAL A 78 -3.15 -19.08 -13.34
CA VAL A 78 -3.64 -18.76 -14.69
C VAL A 78 -3.99 -20.02 -15.48
N SER A 79 -5.00 -19.92 -16.33
CA SER A 79 -5.45 -21.02 -17.20
C SER A 79 -4.78 -21.06 -18.57
N TYR A 80 -4.14 -19.97 -19.02
CA TYR A 80 -3.56 -19.89 -20.36
C TYR A 80 -2.14 -19.31 -20.36
N ARG A 81 -1.96 -18.00 -20.53
CA ARG A 81 -0.63 -17.38 -20.61
C ARG A 81 -0.16 -16.91 -19.24
N PRO A 82 0.94 -17.45 -18.69
CA PRO A 82 1.61 -16.86 -17.54
C PRO A 82 2.38 -15.60 -17.92
N GLY A 83 2.79 -14.83 -16.92
CA GLY A 83 3.56 -13.59 -17.07
C GLY A 83 3.16 -12.50 -16.07
N ALA A 84 1.97 -12.59 -15.47
CA ALA A 84 1.47 -11.60 -14.53
C ALA A 84 2.35 -11.47 -13.27
N ARG A 85 3.16 -12.49 -12.93
CA ARG A 85 4.15 -12.37 -11.84
C ARG A 85 5.17 -11.24 -12.03
N PHE A 86 5.40 -10.79 -13.27
CA PHE A 86 6.27 -9.66 -13.59
C PHE A 86 5.54 -8.31 -13.60
N GLY A 87 4.20 -8.33 -13.42
CA GLY A 87 3.32 -7.17 -13.40
C GLY A 87 3.73 -6.07 -12.42
N PRO A 88 4.05 -6.38 -11.14
CA PRO A 88 4.42 -5.34 -10.18
C PRO A 88 5.64 -4.53 -10.63
N ASN A 89 6.67 -5.19 -11.16
CA ASN A 89 7.85 -4.51 -11.71
C ASN A 89 7.51 -3.67 -12.95
N ALA A 90 6.72 -4.23 -13.88
CA ALA A 90 6.29 -3.53 -15.08
C ALA A 90 5.46 -2.26 -14.75
N ILE A 91 4.59 -2.31 -13.76
CA ILE A 91 3.82 -1.16 -13.30
C ILE A 91 4.74 -0.09 -12.69
N ARG A 92 5.70 -0.48 -11.84
CA ARG A 92 6.69 0.47 -11.32
C ARG A 92 7.49 1.13 -12.44
N GLN A 93 7.95 0.36 -13.43
CA GLN A 93 8.62 0.89 -14.62
C GLN A 93 7.72 1.86 -15.42
N GLY A 94 6.45 1.53 -15.61
CA GLY A 94 5.47 2.38 -16.30
C GLY A 94 5.16 3.67 -15.54
N SER A 95 5.27 3.65 -14.21
CA SER A 95 4.95 4.80 -13.34
C SER A 95 6.05 5.87 -13.29
N ARG A 96 7.23 5.64 -13.88
CA ARG A 96 8.44 6.47 -13.74
C ARG A 96 8.32 7.92 -14.20
N ARG A 97 7.29 8.25 -15.00
CA ARG A 97 6.99 9.63 -15.39
C ARG A 97 6.30 10.41 -14.27
N HIS A 98 5.67 9.72 -13.32
CA HIS A 98 5.09 10.32 -12.13
C HIS A 98 6.13 10.39 -11.01
N ALA A 99 6.06 11.46 -10.24
CA ALA A 99 6.82 11.65 -9.00
C ALA A 99 5.94 12.47 -8.05
N THR A 100 6.31 12.53 -6.76
CA THR A 100 5.57 13.33 -5.77
C THR A 100 5.37 14.78 -6.19
N ASN A 101 6.31 15.38 -6.93
CA ASN A 101 6.23 16.73 -7.49
C ASN A 101 5.64 16.81 -8.92
N ARG A 102 5.24 15.68 -9.54
CA ARG A 102 4.75 15.58 -10.93
C ARG A 102 3.47 14.72 -11.04
N ALA A 103 2.61 14.81 -10.04
CA ALA A 103 1.35 14.06 -9.98
C ALA A 103 0.11 14.96 -9.85
N TYR A 104 0.20 16.21 -10.31
CA TYR A 104 -0.94 17.12 -10.30
C TYR A 104 -2.05 16.63 -11.23
N SER A 105 -3.26 16.52 -10.70
CA SER A 105 -4.44 16.17 -11.48
C SER A 105 -5.21 17.42 -11.87
N ILE A 106 -5.34 17.69 -13.18
CA ILE A 106 -6.09 18.85 -13.68
C ILE A 106 -7.59 18.79 -13.32
N PRO A 107 -8.30 17.66 -13.52
CA PRO A 107 -9.73 17.61 -13.19
C PRO A 107 -10.04 17.82 -11.71
N TRP A 108 -9.16 17.34 -10.82
CA TRP A 108 -9.34 17.45 -9.37
C TRP A 108 -8.65 18.67 -8.76
N ASN A 109 -7.84 19.39 -9.53
CA ASN A 109 -7.10 20.57 -9.11
C ASN A 109 -6.24 20.36 -7.83
N PHE A 110 -5.67 19.16 -7.66
CA PHE A 110 -4.76 18.85 -6.55
C PHE A 110 -3.74 17.76 -6.91
N ASN A 111 -2.70 17.64 -6.08
CA ASN A 111 -1.72 16.56 -6.15
C ASN A 111 -1.93 15.60 -4.97
N PRO A 112 -2.26 14.32 -5.20
CA PRO A 112 -2.57 13.37 -4.13
C PRO A 112 -1.40 13.06 -3.21
N PHE A 113 -0.16 13.13 -3.69
CA PHE A 113 1.02 12.91 -2.85
C PHE A 113 1.33 14.09 -1.92
N LEU A 114 0.70 15.25 -2.15
CA LEU A 114 0.82 16.43 -1.30
C LEU A 114 -0.42 16.64 -0.42
N ALA A 115 -1.39 15.71 -0.44
CA ALA A 115 -2.65 15.80 0.29
C ALA A 115 -2.54 15.41 1.78
N GLY A 116 -1.32 15.23 2.31
CA GLY A 116 -1.06 14.96 3.72
C GLY A 116 -0.94 13.49 4.11
N ALA A 117 -1.27 12.55 3.22
CA ALA A 117 -1.08 11.12 3.45
C ALA A 117 0.39 10.70 3.23
N LYS A 118 0.94 9.92 4.16
CA LYS A 118 2.24 9.24 4.01
C LYS A 118 2.07 8.01 3.14
N VAL A 119 2.45 8.14 1.87
CA VAL A 119 2.42 7.06 0.88
C VAL A 119 3.81 6.43 0.76
N LEU A 120 3.89 5.10 0.82
CA LEU A 120 5.15 4.35 0.80
C LEU A 120 5.08 3.18 -0.20
N ASP A 121 6.14 2.95 -0.97
CA ASP A 121 6.30 1.69 -1.70
C ASP A 121 6.90 0.64 -0.75
N CYS A 122 6.09 -0.35 -0.39
CA CYS A 122 6.43 -1.41 0.55
C CYS A 122 7.16 -2.59 -0.09
N GLY A 123 7.53 -2.48 -1.37
CA GLY A 123 8.15 -3.56 -2.12
C GLY A 123 7.14 -4.65 -2.47
N ASP A 124 7.61 -5.90 -2.47
CA ASP A 124 6.82 -7.06 -2.90
C ASP A 124 6.71 -8.09 -1.78
N VAL A 125 5.59 -8.81 -1.74
CA VAL A 125 5.44 -9.97 -0.87
C VAL A 125 6.26 -11.13 -1.43
N PRO A 126 7.07 -11.84 -0.61
CA PRO A 126 7.83 -13.00 -1.04
C PRO A 126 6.92 -14.23 -1.20
N ILE A 127 6.24 -14.31 -2.35
CA ILE A 127 5.24 -15.34 -2.63
C ILE A 127 5.91 -16.60 -3.22
N SER A 128 5.52 -17.78 -2.72
CA SER A 128 5.93 -19.07 -3.26
C SER A 128 5.38 -19.28 -4.67
N PRO A 129 6.22 -19.56 -5.68
CA PRO A 129 5.77 -19.89 -7.02
C PRO A 129 5.48 -21.39 -7.20
N TYR A 130 5.56 -22.19 -6.14
CA TYR A 130 5.53 -23.66 -6.22
C TYR A 130 4.29 -24.28 -5.61
N ASP A 131 3.72 -23.63 -4.60
CA ASP A 131 2.55 -24.11 -3.87
C ASP A 131 1.54 -22.98 -3.75
N ASN A 132 0.42 -23.13 -4.45
CA ASN A 132 -0.65 -22.14 -4.46
C ASN A 132 -1.33 -22.00 -3.09
N ALA A 133 -1.39 -23.04 -2.28
CA ALA A 133 -1.99 -22.94 -0.94
C ALA A 133 -1.09 -22.11 -0.02
N LEU A 134 0.21 -22.38 -0.04
CA LEU A 134 1.21 -21.57 0.67
C LEU A 134 1.23 -20.13 0.16
N ALA A 135 1.19 -19.92 -1.15
CA ALA A 135 1.18 -18.58 -1.74
C ALA A 135 -0.01 -17.75 -1.24
N MET A 136 -1.20 -18.35 -1.16
CA MET A 136 -2.41 -17.69 -0.68
C MET A 136 -2.30 -17.33 0.80
N ASP A 137 -1.76 -18.23 1.62
CA ASP A 137 -1.48 -17.98 3.04
C ASP A 137 -0.46 -16.86 3.25
N GLN A 138 0.60 -16.82 2.44
CA GLN A 138 1.60 -15.75 2.47
C GLN A 138 1.01 -14.39 2.12
N ILE A 139 0.18 -14.33 1.07
CA ILE A 139 -0.51 -13.09 0.67
C ILE A 139 -1.45 -12.63 1.78
N GLU A 140 -2.28 -13.52 2.31
CA GLU A 140 -3.25 -13.20 3.36
C GLU A 140 -2.54 -12.74 4.63
N THR A 141 -1.47 -13.41 5.05
CA THR A 141 -0.70 -13.07 6.24
C THR A 141 -0.01 -11.72 6.08
N ALA A 142 0.67 -11.51 4.94
CA ALA A 142 1.32 -10.24 4.64
C ALA A 142 0.32 -9.08 4.65
N TYR A 143 -0.80 -9.21 3.92
CA TYR A 143 -1.82 -8.17 3.82
C TYR A 143 -2.46 -7.88 5.18
N SER A 144 -2.83 -8.92 5.94
CA SER A 144 -3.39 -8.77 7.29
C SER A 144 -2.40 -8.05 8.24
N SER A 145 -1.11 -8.39 8.17
CA SER A 145 -0.08 -7.77 9.03
C SER A 145 0.14 -6.28 8.75
N LEU A 146 -0.04 -5.85 7.50
CA LEU A 146 0.09 -4.45 7.12
C LEU A 146 -1.19 -3.68 7.44
N LEU A 147 -2.35 -4.29 7.21
CA LEU A 147 -3.65 -3.70 7.52
C LEU A 147 -3.86 -3.51 9.03
N ALA A 148 -3.29 -4.36 9.87
CA ALA A 148 -3.36 -4.25 11.33
C ALA A 148 -2.52 -3.11 11.93
N ARG A 149 -1.73 -2.39 11.12
CA ARG A 149 -0.89 -1.28 11.61
C ARG A 149 -1.72 -0.03 11.88
N GLU A 150 -1.19 0.84 12.73
CA GLU A 150 -1.73 2.18 12.90
C GLU A 150 -1.38 3.07 11.69
N VAL A 151 -2.33 3.92 11.29
CA VAL A 151 -2.09 4.92 10.26
C VAL A 151 -1.09 5.98 10.74
N SER A 152 -0.24 6.47 9.83
CA SER A 152 0.89 7.31 10.19
C SER A 152 0.50 8.74 10.58
N SER A 153 -0.57 9.28 9.99
CA SER A 153 -0.95 10.67 10.18
C SER A 153 -2.02 10.80 11.26
N LYS A 154 -1.82 11.72 12.21
CA LYS A 154 -2.83 12.04 13.24
C LYS A 154 -4.16 12.45 12.63
N PHE A 155 -4.12 13.16 11.50
CA PHE A 155 -5.32 13.53 10.77
C PHE A 155 -6.14 12.31 10.37
N MET A 156 -5.53 11.27 9.78
CA MET A 156 -6.24 10.03 9.43
C MET A 156 -6.68 9.25 10.67
N GLN A 157 -5.91 9.29 11.78
CA GLN A 157 -6.33 8.65 13.03
C GLN A 157 -7.63 9.25 13.58
N GLU A 158 -7.82 10.56 13.44
CA GLU A 158 -8.97 11.28 14.01
C GLU A 158 -10.14 11.45 13.01
N HIS A 159 -9.84 11.58 11.71
CA HIS A 159 -10.80 11.96 10.66
C HIS A 159 -10.82 10.96 9.49
N GLY A 160 -10.30 9.75 9.70
CA GLY A 160 -10.28 8.72 8.67
C GLY A 160 -11.69 8.29 8.24
N ASP A 161 -11.86 8.07 6.94
CA ASP A 161 -13.16 7.78 6.34
C ASP A 161 -13.65 6.35 6.65
N THR A 162 -12.76 5.41 6.95
CA THR A 162 -13.12 3.99 7.08
C THR A 162 -13.24 3.52 8.52
N MET A 163 -12.86 4.35 9.51
CA MET A 163 -13.02 4.06 10.94
C MET A 163 -14.45 3.65 11.32
N SER A 164 -15.46 4.32 10.74
CA SER A 164 -16.88 4.01 11.01
C SER A 164 -17.35 2.69 10.41
N LEU A 165 -16.61 2.16 9.43
CA LEU A 165 -16.89 0.89 8.76
C LEU A 165 -16.11 -0.27 9.40
N ALA A 166 -15.02 0.02 10.11
CA ALA A 166 -14.19 -0.98 10.76
C ALA A 166 -14.90 -1.60 11.96
N LEU A 167 -14.80 -2.93 12.10
CA LEU A 167 -15.41 -3.71 13.18
C LEU A 167 -14.80 -3.38 14.55
N ASP A 168 -13.55 -2.92 14.59
CA ASP A 168 -12.86 -2.52 15.83
C ASP A 168 -12.95 -1.01 16.11
N GLY A 169 -13.62 -0.25 15.24
CA GLY A 169 -13.79 1.20 15.36
C GLY A 169 -12.50 2.00 15.20
N LYS A 170 -11.49 1.47 14.52
CA LYS A 170 -10.22 2.17 14.25
C LYS A 170 -10.02 2.45 12.77
N GLU A 171 -9.28 3.51 12.46
CA GLU A 171 -8.80 3.72 11.09
C GLU A 171 -7.64 2.76 10.79
N HIS A 172 -7.68 2.13 9.62
CA HIS A 172 -6.63 1.24 9.12
C HIS A 172 -5.97 1.81 7.86
N PRO A 173 -4.68 1.51 7.62
CA PRO A 173 -3.99 1.97 6.43
C PRO A 173 -4.59 1.35 5.17
N LYS A 174 -4.54 2.12 4.08
CA LYS A 174 -5.01 1.69 2.77
C LYS A 174 -3.87 0.99 2.03
N ILE A 175 -4.16 -0.08 1.30
CA ILE A 175 -3.13 -0.80 0.53
C ILE A 175 -3.52 -0.80 -0.95
N VAL A 176 -2.66 -0.22 -1.78
CA VAL A 176 -2.74 -0.28 -3.24
C VAL A 176 -1.89 -1.45 -3.71
N THR A 177 -2.55 -2.53 -4.13
CA THR A 177 -1.86 -3.73 -4.57
C THR A 177 -1.52 -3.67 -6.05
N LEU A 178 -0.25 -3.90 -6.38
CA LEU A 178 0.20 -4.15 -7.75
C LEU A 178 0.14 -5.66 -7.98
N GLY A 179 -0.81 -6.08 -8.80
CA GLY A 179 -1.18 -7.47 -8.90
C GLY A 179 -0.18 -8.36 -9.64
N GLY A 180 -0.38 -9.65 -9.40
CA GLY A 180 -0.15 -10.71 -10.34
C GLY A 180 -1.50 -11.10 -10.99
N ASP A 181 -1.77 -12.38 -11.19
CA ASP A 181 -3.08 -12.84 -11.65
C ASP A 181 -4.20 -12.52 -10.64
N HIS A 182 -5.46 -12.67 -11.06
CA HIS A 182 -6.61 -12.19 -10.30
C HIS A 182 -6.83 -12.93 -8.96
N THR A 183 -6.21 -14.11 -8.77
CA THR A 183 -6.38 -14.92 -7.56
C THR A 183 -5.83 -14.24 -6.31
N VAL A 184 -4.89 -13.30 -6.47
CA VAL A 184 -4.36 -12.50 -5.35
C VAL A 184 -5.45 -11.72 -4.61
N VAL A 185 -6.62 -11.50 -5.22
CA VAL A 185 -7.75 -10.78 -4.61
C VAL A 185 -8.46 -11.60 -3.54
N LEU A 186 -8.58 -12.92 -3.67
CA LEU A 186 -9.25 -13.74 -2.65
C LEU A 186 -8.61 -13.64 -1.24
N PRO A 187 -7.29 -13.82 -1.05
CA PRO A 187 -6.68 -13.67 0.26
C PRO A 187 -6.73 -12.22 0.75
N ILE A 188 -6.71 -11.24 -0.15
CA ILE A 188 -6.92 -9.82 0.20
C ILE A 188 -8.33 -9.60 0.76
N LEU A 189 -9.37 -10.14 0.13
CA LEU A 189 -10.74 -10.07 0.62
C LEU A 189 -10.89 -10.73 1.99
N ARG A 190 -10.22 -11.86 2.23
CA ARG A 190 -10.18 -12.49 3.56
C ARG A 190 -9.54 -11.58 4.61
N SER A 191 -8.43 -10.91 4.26
CA SER A 191 -7.79 -9.94 5.15
C SER A 191 -8.68 -8.74 5.45
N LEU A 192 -9.31 -8.16 4.42
CA LEU A 192 -10.21 -7.02 4.58
C LEU A 192 -11.46 -7.40 5.40
N HIS A 193 -12.01 -8.60 5.18
CA HIS A 193 -13.19 -9.08 5.90
C HIS A 193 -12.94 -9.20 7.41
N LYS A 194 -11.72 -9.53 7.84
CA LYS A 194 -11.35 -9.54 9.27
C LYS A 194 -11.51 -8.15 9.93
N VAL A 195 -11.37 -7.08 9.15
CA VAL A 195 -11.42 -5.69 9.64
C VAL A 195 -12.77 -5.03 9.39
N TYR A 196 -13.39 -5.29 8.24
CA TYR A 196 -14.58 -4.54 7.78
C TYR A 196 -15.84 -5.40 7.62
N GLY A 197 -15.77 -6.73 7.79
CA GLY A 197 -16.88 -7.64 7.48
C GLY A 197 -17.11 -7.78 5.97
N GLU A 198 -18.36 -7.89 5.53
CA GLU A 198 -18.68 -8.06 4.10
C GLU A 198 -18.19 -6.89 3.25
N ILE A 199 -17.45 -7.18 2.17
CA ILE A 199 -16.83 -6.17 1.31
C ILE A 199 -17.70 -5.92 0.08
N ALA A 200 -18.06 -4.65 -0.18
CA ALA A 200 -18.61 -4.26 -1.47
C ALA A 200 -17.48 -4.18 -2.51
N VAL A 201 -17.67 -4.82 -3.66
CA VAL A 201 -16.66 -4.89 -4.73
C VAL A 201 -17.15 -4.14 -5.96
N LEU A 202 -16.30 -3.21 -6.44
CA LEU A 202 -16.39 -2.64 -7.78
C LEU A 202 -15.32 -3.30 -8.66
N HIS A 203 -15.76 -4.05 -9.67
CA HIS A 203 -14.90 -4.89 -10.50
C HIS A 203 -14.91 -4.42 -11.96
N PHE A 204 -13.73 -4.14 -12.49
CA PHE A 204 -13.52 -3.78 -13.89
C PHE A 204 -12.70 -4.88 -14.56
N ASP A 205 -13.34 -5.67 -15.41
CA ASP A 205 -12.71 -6.78 -16.11
C ASP A 205 -13.53 -7.17 -17.34
N ALA A 206 -12.86 -7.79 -18.32
CA ALA A 206 -13.51 -8.43 -19.45
C ALA A 206 -14.20 -9.75 -19.05
N HIS A 207 -13.81 -10.35 -17.92
CA HIS A 207 -14.34 -11.60 -17.39
C HIS A 207 -15.02 -11.41 -16.04
N LEU A 208 -15.98 -12.26 -15.71
CA LEU A 208 -16.68 -12.17 -14.42
C LEU A 208 -15.91 -12.78 -13.25
N ASP A 209 -15.04 -13.74 -13.52
CA ASP A 209 -14.25 -14.51 -12.53
C ASP A 209 -15.07 -15.18 -11.40
N THR A 210 -16.33 -15.50 -11.71
CA THR A 210 -17.32 -16.13 -10.82
C THR A 210 -17.64 -17.58 -11.20
N TRP A 211 -16.76 -18.26 -11.94
CA TRP A 211 -17.02 -19.65 -12.29
C TRP A 211 -16.92 -20.55 -11.06
N ASN A 212 -17.84 -21.51 -10.96
CA ASN A 212 -17.76 -22.53 -9.92
C ASN A 212 -16.53 -23.41 -10.15
N GLY A 213 -15.53 -23.29 -9.28
CA GLY A 213 -14.26 -24.00 -9.38
C GLY A 213 -14.40 -25.53 -9.38
N ASN A 214 -15.51 -26.08 -8.86
CA ASN A 214 -15.79 -27.51 -8.93
C ASN A 214 -16.10 -28.01 -10.35
N LEU A 215 -16.43 -27.10 -11.28
CA LEU A 215 -16.75 -27.44 -12.66
C LEU A 215 -15.53 -27.35 -13.58
N TYR A 216 -14.37 -26.92 -13.07
CA TYR A 216 -13.14 -26.88 -13.84
C TYR A 216 -12.53 -28.27 -14.00
N LYS A 217 -12.30 -28.65 -15.26
CA LYS A 217 -11.59 -29.88 -15.60
C LYS A 217 -10.16 -29.80 -15.04
N GLY A 218 -9.76 -30.80 -14.26
CA GLY A 218 -8.42 -30.84 -13.63
C GLY A 218 -8.36 -30.27 -12.20
N ALA A 219 -9.45 -29.71 -11.68
CA ALA A 219 -9.51 -29.12 -10.34
C ALA A 219 -9.87 -30.16 -9.25
N TRP A 220 -8.94 -31.07 -8.95
CA TRP A 220 -9.16 -32.19 -8.02
C TRP A 220 -9.02 -31.86 -6.53
N THR A 221 -8.18 -30.88 -6.17
CA THR A 221 -7.93 -30.52 -4.78
C THR A 221 -8.73 -29.27 -4.40
N TYR A 222 -8.82 -28.96 -3.11
CA TYR A 222 -9.39 -27.69 -2.66
C TYR A 222 -8.69 -26.50 -3.34
N GLN A 223 -7.36 -26.53 -3.38
CA GLN A 223 -6.56 -25.45 -3.92
C GLN A 223 -6.67 -25.32 -5.43
N SER A 224 -6.72 -26.42 -6.19
CA SER A 224 -6.80 -26.33 -7.67
C SER A 224 -8.14 -25.85 -8.18
N LYS A 225 -9.17 -25.76 -7.32
CA LYS A 225 -10.45 -25.12 -7.61
C LYS A 225 -10.42 -23.60 -7.48
N VAL A 226 -9.36 -23.05 -6.89
CA VAL A 226 -9.14 -21.61 -6.73
C VAL A 226 -8.20 -21.14 -7.83
N THR A 227 -8.73 -20.40 -8.79
CA THR A 227 -8.00 -19.87 -9.94
C THR A 227 -8.40 -18.44 -10.23
N HIS A 228 -7.70 -17.81 -11.17
CA HIS A 228 -7.97 -16.44 -11.59
C HIS A 228 -9.39 -16.24 -12.17
N GLY A 229 -10.10 -17.32 -12.52
CA GLY A 229 -11.47 -17.28 -13.04
C GLY A 229 -12.55 -17.78 -12.06
N SER A 230 -12.18 -18.23 -10.86
CA SER A 230 -13.11 -18.77 -9.86
C SER A 230 -13.02 -18.08 -8.49
N PHE A 231 -12.10 -17.15 -8.31
CA PHE A 231 -11.84 -16.54 -7.00
C PHE A 231 -13.04 -15.75 -6.46
N PHE A 232 -13.86 -15.09 -7.29
CA PHE A 232 -15.06 -14.41 -6.80
C PHE A 232 -16.19 -15.38 -6.47
N TRP A 233 -16.31 -16.49 -7.20
CA TRP A 233 -17.21 -17.56 -6.77
C TRP A 233 -16.80 -18.04 -5.38
N LYS A 234 -15.50 -18.27 -5.18
CA LYS A 234 -14.97 -18.69 -3.90
C LYS A 234 -15.22 -17.65 -2.80
N ALA A 235 -14.95 -16.38 -3.06
CA ALA A 235 -15.20 -15.28 -2.14
C ALA A 235 -16.67 -15.16 -1.73
N SER A 236 -17.59 -15.32 -2.70
CA SER A 236 -19.04 -15.37 -2.43
C SER A 236 -19.41 -16.57 -1.55
N THR A 237 -18.89 -17.78 -1.84
CA THR A 237 -19.17 -18.96 -1.00
C THR A 237 -18.59 -18.88 0.41
N GLU A 238 -17.54 -18.07 0.60
CA GLU A 238 -16.95 -17.77 1.91
C GLU A 238 -17.64 -16.61 2.64
N GLY A 239 -18.62 -15.95 2.02
CA GLY A 239 -19.32 -14.81 2.61
C GLY A 239 -18.48 -13.53 2.70
N LEU A 240 -17.41 -13.41 1.90
CA LEU A 240 -16.48 -12.27 1.99
C LEU A 240 -17.01 -10.99 1.34
N ILE A 241 -17.91 -11.13 0.37
CA ILE A 241 -18.41 -10.02 -0.44
C ILE A 241 -19.89 -9.80 -0.20
N SER A 242 -20.31 -8.53 -0.17
CA SER A 242 -21.70 -8.19 0.09
C SER A 242 -22.61 -8.55 -1.08
N ASN A 243 -23.77 -9.12 -0.77
CA ASN A 243 -24.79 -9.50 -1.76
C ASN A 243 -25.70 -8.35 -2.20
N THR A 244 -25.57 -7.16 -1.59
CA THR A 244 -26.58 -6.09 -1.70
C THR A 244 -26.09 -4.83 -2.43
N GLN A 245 -24.79 -4.67 -2.63
CA GLN A 245 -24.18 -3.42 -3.13
C GLN A 245 -23.16 -3.66 -4.24
N HIS A 246 -23.58 -4.36 -5.29
CA HIS A 246 -22.96 -4.17 -6.59
C HIS A 246 -23.69 -2.99 -7.23
N LEU A 247 -23.05 -1.83 -7.35
CA LEU A 247 -23.69 -0.65 -7.94
C LEU A 247 -23.84 -0.87 -9.44
N LEU A 248 -25.00 -1.44 -9.76
CA LEU A 248 -25.57 -1.74 -11.06
C LEU A 248 -26.42 -0.53 -11.48
N ASP A 249 -25.98 0.28 -12.45
CA ASP A 249 -26.96 1.07 -13.21
C ASP A 249 -27.37 0.29 -14.46
N SER A 250 -28.44 -0.49 -14.30
CA SER A 250 -29.63 -0.33 -15.16
C SER A 250 -30.78 -1.14 -14.57
N ARG A 251 -31.96 -0.51 -14.53
CA ARG A 251 -33.15 -0.93 -13.79
C ARG A 251 -33.61 -2.36 -14.13
N ARG A 252 -33.92 -3.13 -13.08
CA ARG A 252 -34.62 -4.45 -13.03
C ARG A 252 -33.75 -5.70 -13.31
N TYR A 253 -33.62 -6.53 -12.26
CA TYR A 253 -33.10 -7.90 -12.12
C TYR A 253 -33.16 -8.85 -13.37
N PRO A 254 -32.44 -10.00 -13.44
CA PRO A 254 -31.35 -10.55 -12.60
C PRO A 254 -30.08 -10.92 -13.40
N HIS A 255 -28.98 -11.23 -12.69
CA HIS A 255 -27.65 -11.63 -13.21
C HIS A 255 -26.77 -10.47 -13.70
N ALA A 256 -26.00 -9.92 -12.77
CA ALA A 256 -25.03 -8.86 -13.00
C ALA A 256 -23.87 -9.30 -13.90
N VAL A 257 -23.76 -8.62 -15.05
CA VAL A 257 -22.55 -8.47 -15.88
C VAL A 257 -22.49 -6.98 -16.22
N VAL A 258 -21.46 -6.25 -15.78
CA VAL A 258 -21.14 -4.93 -16.32
C VAL A 258 -19.81 -5.05 -17.05
N ARG A 259 -19.89 -4.92 -18.38
CA ARG A 259 -18.77 -4.86 -19.32
C ARG A 259 -18.31 -3.42 -19.50
N VAL A 260 -17.01 -3.20 -19.45
CA VAL A 260 -16.28 -2.35 -20.41
C VAL A 260 -15.12 -3.15 -20.95
#